data_AF-A0A846PGR7-F1
#
_entry.id   AF-A0A846PGR7-F1
#
_cell.length_a   1.000
_cell.length_b   1.000
_cell.length_c   1.000
_cell.angle_alpha   90.00
_cell.angle_beta   90.00
_cell.angle_gamma   90.00
#
_symmetry.space_group_name_H-M   'P 1'
#
loop_
_entity.id
_entity.type
_entity.pdbx_description
1 polymer ?
#
loop_
_entity_poly.entity_id
_entity_poly.type
_entity_poly.pdbx_seq_one_letter_code
_entity_poly.pdbx_strand_id
1 'polypeptide(L)' 'MNFADFMRDLNLNPKIVWENAKKLRDGGLLEKVDRGRYRCSEVGQTGFILVSLVLRHLMETLEEMEDFWRGER' A
#
# COMPACT_ATOMS: atom_id res chain seq x y z
N MET A 1 -0.78 14.28 -13.67
CA MET A 1 -1.53 13.93 -12.45
C MET A 1 -0.80 14.53 -11.26
N ASN A 2 -1.44 15.40 -10.46
CA ASN A 2 -0.80 15.92 -9.24
C ASN A 2 -1.13 15.00 -8.04
N PHE A 3 -0.39 15.12 -6.93
CA PHE A 3 -0.56 14.25 -5.76
C PHE A 3 -1.98 14.33 -5.15
N ALA A 4 -2.61 15.51 -5.19
CA ALA A 4 -3.96 15.70 -4.67
C ALA A 4 -5.03 15.04 -5.55
N ASP A 5 -4.83 15.00 -6.87
CA ASP A 5 -5.71 14.28 -7.80
C ASP A 5 -5.56 12.77 -7.63
N PHE A 6 -4.33 12.27 -7.53
CA PHE A 6 -4.07 10.84 -7.27
C PHE A 6 -4.72 10.33 -5.98
N MET A 7 -4.62 11.12 -4.91
CA MET A 7 -5.26 10.84 -3.63
C MET A 7 -6.79 10.80 -3.72
N ARG A 8 -7.37 11.70 -4.51
CA ARG A 8 -8.82 11.76 -4.75
C ARG A 8 -9.29 10.53 -5.53
N ASP A 9 -8.54 10.13 -6.55
CA ASP A 9 -8.87 8.97 -7.38
C ASP A 9 -8.83 7.66 -6.57
N LEU A 10 -7.95 7.58 -5.58
CA LEU A 10 -7.89 6.47 -4.62
C LEU A 10 -8.88 6.61 -3.45
N ASN A 11 -9.68 7.66 -3.41
CA ASN A 11 -10.58 8.01 -2.30
C ASN A 11 -9.86 8.05 -0.93
N LEU A 12 -8.63 8.54 -0.91
CA LEU A 12 -7.80 8.62 0.29
C LEU A 12 -7.80 10.03 0.89
N ASN A 13 -7.83 10.11 2.21
CA ASN A 13 -7.73 11.39 2.93
C ASN A 13 -6.27 11.90 2.90
N PRO A 14 -5.99 13.10 2.35
CA PRO A 14 -4.64 13.66 2.28
C PRO A 14 -3.91 13.78 3.63
N LYS A 15 -4.64 14.09 4.70
CA LYS A 15 -4.09 14.18 6.04
C LYS A 15 -3.62 12.81 6.54
N ILE A 16 -4.43 11.78 6.33
CA ILE A 16 -4.12 10.42 6.75
C ILE A 16 -2.90 9.89 6.00
N VAL A 17 -2.79 10.14 4.69
CA VAL A 17 -1.61 9.70 3.94
C VAL A 17 -0.35 10.44 4.35
N TRP A 18 -0.45 11.74 4.66
CA TRP A 18 0.70 12.46 5.20
C TRP A 18 1.16 11.90 6.55
N GLU A 19 0.23 11.61 7.46
CA GLU A 19 0.53 11.00 8.76
C GLU A 19 1.12 9.59 8.61
N ASN A 20 0.60 8.78 7.69
CA ASN A 20 1.11 7.44 7.42
C ASN A 20 2.50 7.47 6.79
N ALA A 21 2.75 8.37 5.82
CA ALA A 21 4.07 8.56 5.24
C ALA A 21 5.10 8.99 6.31
N LYS A 22 4.68 9.83 7.26
CA LYS A 22 5.51 10.20 8.41
C LYS A 22 5.82 8.99 9.29
N LYS A 23 4.83 8.16 9.64
CA LYS A 23 5.02 6.93 10.43
C LYS A 23 5.92 5.93 9.73
N LEU A 24 5.76 5.73 8.43
CA LEU A 24 6.60 4.84 7.62
C LEU A 24 8.06 5.31 7.58
N ARG A 25 8.28 6.62 7.53
CA ARG A 25 9.62 7.20 7.69
C ARG A 25 10.17 6.98 9.09
N ASP A 26 9.38 7.27 10.12
CA ASP A 26 9.81 7.11 11.52
C ASP A 26 10.09 5.63 11.85
N GLY A 27 9.44 4.69 11.16
CA GLY A 27 9.71 3.25 11.21
C GLY A 27 10.80 2.75 10.25
N GLY A 28 11.51 3.65 9.55
CA GLY A 28 12.65 3.29 8.69
C GLY A 28 12.31 2.66 7.34
N LEU A 29 11.03 2.59 6.95
CA LEU A 29 10.59 2.05 5.66
C LEU A 29 10.69 3.09 4.53
N LEU A 30 10.63 4.37 4.87
CA LEU A 30 10.82 5.48 3.93
C LEU A 30 11.97 6.40 4.38
N GLU A 31 12.63 6.99 3.40
CA GLU A 31 13.62 8.05 3.59
C GLU A 31 13.08 9.35 3.00
N LYS A 32 13.23 10.46 3.73
CA LYS A 32 12.83 11.78 3.23
C LYS A 32 13.95 12.34 2.35
N VAL A 33 13.61 12.63 1.09
CA VAL A 33 14.57 13.12 0.08
C VAL A 33 14.46 14.63 -0.09
N ASP A 34 13.24 15.19 0.03
CA ASP A 34 12.98 16.62 -0.07
C ASP A 34 11.63 16.98 0.58
N ARG A 35 11.22 18.25 0.51
CA ARG A 35 9.90 18.72 0.91
C ARG A 35 8.81 17.94 0.17
N GLY A 36 8.11 17.08 0.92
CA GLY A 36 7.03 16.26 0.40
C GLY A 36 7.47 15.08 -0.47
N ARG A 37 8.79 14.85 -0.63
CA ARG A 37 9.32 13.74 -1.42
C ARG A 37 9.97 12.70 -0.52
N TYR A 38 9.58 11.45 -0.74
CA TYR A 38 10.09 10.28 -0.04
C TYR A 38 10.61 9.28 -1.06
N ARG A 39 11.64 8.51 -0.68
CA ARG A 39 12.02 7.27 -1.37
C ARG A 39 11.79 6.11 -0.41
N CYS A 40 11.66 4.93 -0.99
CA CYS A 40 11.67 3.72 -0.21
C CYS A 40 13.11 3.42 0.26
N SER A 41 13.28 3.07 1.53
CA SER A 41 14.55 2.52 2.02
C SER A 41 14.73 1.10 1.49
N GLU A 42 15.94 0.55 1.59
CA GLU A 42 16.22 -0.84 1.16
C GLU A 42 15.37 -1.86 1.95
N VAL A 43 15.24 -1.66 3.26
CA VAL A 43 14.36 -2.45 4.14
C VAL A 43 12.91 -2.28 3.73
N GLY A 44 12.49 -1.04 3.43
CA GLY A 44 11.14 -0.75 2.96
C GLY A 44 10.82 -1.45 1.64
N GLN A 45 11.77 -1.47 0.69
CA GLN A 45 11.57 -2.11 -0.62
C GLN A 45 11.32 -3.61 -0.43
N THR A 46 12.18 -4.26 0.34
CA THR A 46 12.03 -5.69 0.67
C THR A 46 10.71 -5.96 1.38
N GLY A 47 10.37 -5.15 2.40
CA GLY A 47 9.14 -5.28 3.17
C GLY A 47 7.89 -5.13 2.30
N PHE A 48 7.83 -4.12 1.44
CA PHE A 48 6.69 -3.91 0.56
C PHE A 48 6.54 -5.00 -0.51
N ILE A 49 7.65 -5.55 -1.04
CA ILE A 49 7.61 -6.68 -1.97
C ILE A 49 6.99 -7.91 -1.28
N LEU A 50 7.46 -8.25 -0.08
CA LEU A 50 6.96 -9.40 0.67
C LEU A 50 5.47 -9.23 1.01
N VAL A 51 5.06 -8.06 1.49
CA VAL A 51 3.65 -7.77 1.78
C VAL A 51 2.80 -7.83 0.51
N SER A 52 3.29 -7.29 -0.61
CA SER A 52 2.55 -7.32 -1.88
C SER A 52 2.36 -8.74 -2.39
N LEU A 53 3.36 -9.61 -2.22
CA LEU A 53 3.28 -11.02 -2.58
C LEU A 53 2.23 -11.75 -1.73
N VAL A 54 2.28 -11.57 -0.41
CA VAL A 54 1.31 -12.17 0.52
C VAL A 54 -0.10 -11.68 0.24
N LEU A 55 -0.29 -10.37 0.05
CA LEU A 55 -1.60 -9.79 -0.25
C LEU A 55 -2.18 -10.34 -1.55
N ARG A 56 -1.35 -10.47 -2.60
CA ARG A 56 -1.78 -11.10 -3.86
C ARG A 56 -2.29 -12.51 -3.61
N HIS A 57 -1.49 -13.33 -2.93
CA HIS A 57 -1.87 -14.71 -2.65
C HIS A 57 -3.16 -14.79 -1.83
N LEU A 58 -3.33 -13.92 -0.82
CA LEU A 58 -4.55 -13.86 -0.03
C LEU A 58 -5.77 -13.47 -0.87
N MET A 59 -5.63 -12.52 -1.80
CA MET A 59 -6.74 -12.15 -2.70
C MET A 59 -7.12 -13.31 -3.62
N GLU A 60 -6.15 -14.00 -4.21
CA GLU A 60 -6.38 -15.18 -5.06
C GLU A 60 -7.10 -16.29 -4.28
N THR A 61 -6.66 -16.58 -3.05
CA THR A 61 -7.34 -17.56 -2.18
C THR A 61 -8.78 -17.15 -1.85
N LEU A 62 -9.03 -15.87 -1.57
CA LEU A 62 -10.38 -15.39 -1.29
C LEU A 62 -11.31 -15.50 -2.50
N GLU A 63 -10.80 -15.24 -3.71
CA GLU A 63 -11.53 -15.38 -4.97
C GLU A 63 -11.89 -16.85 -5.25
N GLU A 64 -10.91 -17.76 -5.11
CA GLU A 64 -11.14 -19.21 -5.23
C GLU A 64 -12.20 -19.72 -4.25
N MET A 65 -12.16 -19.24 -3.00
CA MET A 65 -13.17 -19.57 -2.00
C MET A 65 -14.56 -19.06 -2.42
N GLU A 66 -14.66 -17.82 -2.88
CA GLU A 66 -15.94 -17.24 -3.32
C GLU A 66 -16.54 -18.03 -4.49
N ASP A 67 -15.72 -18.42 -5.47
CA ASP A 67 -16.15 -19.22 -6.61
C ASP A 67 -16.61 -20.62 -6.20
N PHE A 68 -15.90 -21.27 -5.28
CA PHE A 68 -16.31 -22.54 -4.69
C PHE A 68 -17.70 -22.43 -4.04
N TRP A 69 -17.92 -21.44 -3.18
CA TRP A 69 -19.21 -21.22 -2.50
C TRP A 69 -20.34 -20.78 -3.45
N ARG A 70 -20.02 -20.21 -4.62
CA ARG A 70 -21.00 -19.90 -5.67
C ARG A 70 -21.38 -21.13 -6.50
N GLY A 71 -20.45 -22.08 -6.70
CA GLY A 71 -20.70 -23.32 -7.45
C GLY A 71 -21.51 -24.38 -6.68
N GLU A 72 -21.58 -24.28 -5.35
CA GLU A 72 -22.41 -25.15 -4.51
C GLU A 72 -23.87 -24.66 -4.33
N ARG A 73 -24.24 -23.52 -4.93
CA ARG A 73 -25.60 -22.95 -4.87
C ARG A 73 -26.40 -23.17 -6.14
#